data_AF-A0A7Y4W842-F1
#
_entry.id   AF-A0A7Y4W842-F1
#
_cell.length_a   1.000
_cell.length_b   1.000
_cell.length_c   1.000
_cell.angle_alpha   90.00
_cell.angle_beta   90.00
_cell.angle_gamma   90.00
#
_symmetry.space_group_name_H-M   'P 1'
#
loop_
_entity.id
_entity.type
_entity.pdbx_description
1 polymer ?
#
loop_
_entity_poly.entity_id
_entity_poly.type
_entity_poly.pdbx_seq_one_letter_code
_entity_poly.pdbx_strand_id
1 'polypeptide(L)'
;MDLAAVIKECSDHAYYAYGTTRIFERRASKLKTLRTWITFLGIVVPVIVGGVVLSFGADSKSVPAFIVISGIVGTIQLVLSTWSIVARWDENYESAIDSIRANTALFNRWKWLADHSPSNIEEEYKKAKEENERQEFKDIAQSITDKEKRYATHEALMYFKQTCHICKLVPSTSKPTPCDGCGNF
;
A
#
# COMPACT_ATOMS: atom_id res chain seq x y z
N MET A 1 -32.18 8.65 -13.43
CA MET A 1 -31.03 8.71 -14.37
C MET A 1 -31.24 7.67 -15.47
N ASP A 2 -30.59 7.80 -16.63
CA ASP A 2 -30.52 6.71 -17.60
C ASP A 2 -29.77 5.51 -16.98
N LEU A 3 -30.36 4.31 -17.04
CA LEU A 3 -29.79 3.09 -16.45
C LEU A 3 -28.40 2.80 -17.03
N ALA A 4 -28.21 3.02 -18.33
CA ALA A 4 -26.92 2.81 -18.98
C ALA A 4 -25.83 3.76 -18.43
N ALA A 5 -26.20 5.00 -18.12
CA ALA A 5 -25.30 5.97 -17.49
C ALA A 5 -24.91 5.54 -16.07
N VAL A 6 -25.88 5.07 -15.27
CA VAL A 6 -25.63 4.57 -13.89
C VAL A 6 -24.66 3.38 -13.92
N ILE A 7 -24.88 2.41 -14.80
CA ILE A 7 -24.01 1.22 -14.93
C ILE A 7 -22.59 1.63 -15.31
N LYS A 8 -22.44 2.58 -16.24
CA LYS A 8 -21.13 3.09 -16.64
C LYS A 8 -20.41 3.78 -15.47
N GLU A 9 -21.10 4.65 -14.73
CA GLU A 9 -20.51 5.29 -13.55
C GLU A 9 -20.11 4.27 -12.47
N CYS A 10 -20.92 3.23 -12.23
CA CYS A 10 -20.55 2.14 -11.32
C CYS A 10 -19.25 1.45 -11.77
N SER A 11 -19.10 1.19 -13.07
CA SER A 11 -17.87 0.60 -13.63
C SER A 11 -16.66 1.52 -13.45
N ASP A 12 -16.83 2.81 -13.70
CA ASP A 12 -15.77 3.81 -13.53
C ASP A 12 -15.36 3.93 -12.04
N HIS A 13 -16.32 3.95 -11.11
CA HIS A 13 -16.03 3.95 -9.68
C HIS A 13 -15.33 2.65 -9.22
N ALA A 14 -15.71 1.49 -9.77
CA ALA A 14 -14.99 0.25 -9.51
C ALA A 14 -13.52 0.34 -9.98
N TYR A 15 -13.29 0.95 -11.16
CA TYR A 15 -11.94 1.18 -11.68
C TYR A 15 -11.09 2.03 -10.72
N TYR A 16 -11.62 3.16 -10.25
CA TYR A 16 -10.89 4.05 -9.33
C TYR A 16 -10.66 3.42 -7.95
N ALA A 17 -11.67 2.73 -7.39
CA ALA A 17 -11.55 2.05 -6.09
C ALA A 17 -10.49 0.93 -6.14
N TYR A 18 -10.42 0.20 -7.26
CA TYR A 18 -9.36 -0.80 -7.47
C TYR A 18 -7.97 -0.16 -7.52
N GLY A 19 -7.79 0.89 -8.32
CA GLY A 19 -6.52 1.60 -8.43
C GLY A 19 -6.05 2.16 -7.08
N THR A 20 -6.96 2.75 -6.32
CA THR A 20 -6.70 3.30 -4.98
C THR A 20 -6.26 2.21 -4.00
N THR A 21 -6.94 1.05 -4.00
CA THR A 21 -6.52 -0.13 -3.23
C THR A 21 -5.05 -0.48 -3.50
N ARG A 22 -4.62 -0.50 -4.77
CA ARG A 22 -3.24 -0.84 -5.14
C ARG A 22 -2.20 0.14 -4.58
N ILE A 23 -2.50 1.44 -4.56
CA ILE A 23 -1.62 2.45 -3.93
C ILE A 23 -1.37 2.08 -2.47
N PHE A 24 -2.44 1.87 -1.72
CA PHE A 24 -2.33 1.62 -0.30
C PHE A 24 -1.76 0.24 0.03
N GLU A 25 -1.98 -0.79 -0.79
CA GLU A 25 -1.30 -2.09 -0.68
C GLU A 25 0.23 -1.93 -0.79
N ARG A 26 0.70 -1.15 -1.76
CA ARG A 26 2.14 -0.88 -1.94
C ARG A 26 2.71 -0.12 -0.73
N ARG A 27 1.98 0.87 -0.21
CA ARG A 27 2.36 1.62 1.01
C ARG A 27 2.44 0.68 2.22
N ALA A 28 1.40 -0.10 2.46
CA ALA A 28 1.31 -1.03 3.58
C ALA A 28 2.41 -2.08 3.53
N SER A 29 2.68 -2.67 2.36
CA SER A 29 3.75 -3.67 2.18
C SER A 29 5.14 -3.11 2.49
N LYS A 30 5.42 -1.88 2.03
CA LYS A 30 6.68 -1.19 2.33
C LYS A 30 6.84 -0.96 3.83
N LEU A 31 5.83 -0.39 4.49
CA LEU A 31 5.85 -0.11 5.92
C LEU A 31 5.94 -1.39 6.75
N LYS A 32 5.20 -2.45 6.39
CA LYS A 32 5.29 -3.77 7.02
C LYS A 32 6.72 -4.32 6.96
N THR A 33 7.36 -4.24 5.81
CA THR A 33 8.72 -4.73 5.60
C THR A 33 9.71 -3.97 6.47
N LEU A 34 9.65 -2.64 6.45
CA LEU A 34 10.54 -1.80 7.26
C LEU A 34 10.39 -2.07 8.76
N ARG A 35 9.15 -2.14 9.26
CA ARG A 35 8.86 -2.46 10.67
C ARG A 35 9.38 -3.84 11.06
N THR A 36 9.14 -4.85 10.21
CA THR A 36 9.63 -6.22 10.43
C THR A 36 11.14 -6.25 10.59
N TRP A 37 11.88 -5.55 9.73
CA TRP A 37 13.33 -5.50 9.81
C TRP A 37 13.85 -4.80 11.07
N ILE A 38 13.25 -3.66 11.45
CA ILE A 38 13.65 -2.96 12.68
C ILE A 38 13.45 -3.86 13.91
N THR A 39 12.29 -4.51 14.02
CA THR A 39 11.99 -5.43 15.13
C THR A 39 12.93 -6.63 15.12
N PHE A 40 13.16 -7.23 13.94
CA PHE A 40 14.06 -8.37 13.80
C PHE A 40 15.49 -8.03 14.25
N LEU A 41 16.03 -6.89 13.80
CA LEU A 41 17.37 -6.43 14.19
C LEU A 41 17.47 -6.17 15.69
N GLY A 42 16.43 -5.57 16.30
CA GLY A 42 16.38 -5.32 17.74
C GLY A 42 16.44 -6.59 18.59
N ILE A 43 15.97 -7.72 18.07
CA ILE A 43 15.96 -9.02 18.78
C ILE A 43 17.23 -9.83 18.46
N VAL A 44 17.59 -9.93 17.18
CA VAL A 44 18.66 -10.83 16.73
C VAL A 44 20.03 -10.37 17.19
N VAL A 45 20.29 -9.05 17.23
CA VAL A 45 21.61 -8.53 17.63
C VAL A 45 21.94 -8.92 19.09
N PRO A 46 21.07 -8.66 20.10
CA PRO A 46 21.31 -9.15 21.46
C PRO A 46 21.43 -10.67 21.56
N VAL A 47 20.61 -11.42 20.82
CA VAL A 47 20.63 -12.89 20.86
C VAL A 47 21.96 -13.44 20.35
N ILE A 48 22.49 -12.90 19.25
CA ILE A 48 23.80 -13.32 18.71
C ILE A 48 24.91 -12.98 19.70
N VAL A 49 24.94 -11.76 20.25
CA VAL A 49 25.97 -11.37 21.22
C VAL A 49 25.93 -12.25 22.46
N GLY A 50 24.74 -12.45 23.03
CA GLY A 50 24.54 -13.33 24.18
C GLY A 50 24.98 -14.77 23.89
N GLY A 51 24.60 -15.30 22.73
CA GLY A 51 24.99 -16.65 22.30
C GLY A 51 26.50 -16.84 22.13
N VAL A 52 27.19 -15.85 21.54
CA VAL A 52 28.65 -15.87 21.39
C VAL A 52 29.34 -15.84 22.75
N VAL A 53 28.92 -14.94 23.66
CA VAL A 53 29.49 -14.84 25.00
C VAL A 53 29.28 -16.14 25.79
N LEU A 54 28.09 -16.74 25.71
CA LEU A 54 27.79 -18.01 26.37
C LEU A 54 28.59 -19.19 25.80
N SER A 55 28.86 -19.19 24.49
CA SER A 55 29.53 -20.31 23.82
C SER A 55 31.06 -20.28 23.97
N PHE A 56 31.66 -19.09 23.92
CA PHE A 56 33.11 -18.92 23.86
C PHE A 56 33.73 -18.27 25.10
N GLY A 57 32.89 -17.80 26.04
CA GLY A 57 33.34 -17.04 27.20
C GLY A 57 33.66 -15.58 26.87
N ALA A 58 33.48 -14.71 27.86
CA ALA A 58 33.66 -13.26 27.72
C ALA A 58 35.10 -12.84 27.41
N ASP A 59 36.08 -13.63 27.84
CA ASP A 59 37.51 -13.34 27.68
C ASP A 59 38.10 -13.82 26.33
N SER A 60 37.27 -14.41 25.46
CA SER A 60 37.74 -14.85 24.15
C SER A 60 38.11 -13.65 23.26
N LYS A 61 39.19 -13.79 22.48
CA LYS A 61 39.68 -12.74 21.56
C LYS A 61 38.63 -12.30 20.52
N SER A 62 37.61 -13.12 20.27
CA SER A 62 36.55 -12.84 19.31
C SER A 62 35.46 -11.90 19.86
N VAL A 63 35.19 -11.91 21.17
CA VAL A 63 34.10 -11.15 21.80
C VAL A 63 34.20 -9.64 21.59
N PRO A 64 35.37 -8.97 21.71
CA PRO A 64 35.48 -7.53 21.48
C PRO A 64 35.04 -7.11 20.08
N ALA A 65 35.35 -7.90 19.04
CA ALA A 65 34.95 -7.59 17.67
C ALA A 65 33.42 -7.66 17.50
N PHE A 66 32.78 -8.69 18.06
CA PHE A 66 31.31 -8.81 18.05
C PHE A 66 30.64 -7.67 18.83
N ILE A 67 31.20 -7.23 19.95
CA ILE A 67 30.67 -6.09 20.71
C ILE A 67 30.71 -4.81 19.87
N VAL A 68 31.81 -4.53 19.17
CA VAL A 68 31.91 -3.34 18.31
C VAL A 68 30.88 -3.38 17.18
N ILE A 69 30.79 -4.51 16.47
CA ILE A 69 29.80 -4.68 15.39
C ILE A 69 28.38 -4.48 15.93
N SER A 70 28.06 -5.12 17.04
CA SER A 70 26.72 -5.01 17.65
C SER A 70 26.43 -3.62 18.19
N GLY A 71 27.44 -2.89 18.68
CA GLY A 71 27.30 -1.49 19.06
C GLY A 71 26.94 -0.60 17.87
N ILE A 72 27.60 -0.79 16.72
CA ILE A 72 27.30 -0.07 15.48
C ILE A 72 25.89 -0.41 15.00
N VAL A 73 25.56 -1.70 14.87
CA VAL A 73 24.25 -2.15 14.40
C VAL A 73 23.14 -1.69 15.35
N GLY A 74 23.35 -1.79 16.66
CA GLY A 74 22.41 -1.32 17.68
C GLY A 74 22.19 0.19 17.61
N THR A 75 23.25 0.98 17.38
CA THR A 75 23.12 2.43 17.20
C THR A 75 22.27 2.76 15.96
N ILE A 76 22.52 2.10 14.83
CA ILE A 76 21.71 2.26 13.61
C ILE A 76 20.26 1.86 13.87
N GLN A 77 20.03 0.75 14.58
CA GLN A 77 18.68 0.26 14.91
C GLN A 77 17.92 1.24 15.80
N LEU A 78 18.57 1.87 16.78
CA LEU A 78 17.96 2.89 17.63
C LEU A 78 17.57 4.13 16.84
N VAL A 79 18.46 4.61 15.95
CA VAL A 79 18.16 5.75 15.07
C VAL A 79 16.96 5.45 14.18
N LEU A 80 16.92 4.27 13.55
CA LEU A 80 15.79 3.86 12.72
C LEU A 80 14.50 3.70 13.52
N SER A 81 14.58 3.19 14.75
CA SER A 81 13.42 3.05 15.64
C SER A 81 12.84 4.41 16.02
N THR A 82 13.69 5.35 16.44
CA THR A 82 13.27 6.73 16.72
C THR A 82 12.66 7.38 15.47
N TRP A 83 13.29 7.20 14.30
CA TRP A 83 12.75 7.71 13.05
C TRP A 83 11.38 7.13 12.72
N SER A 84 11.15 5.83 12.95
CA SER A 84 9.86 5.19 12.67
C SER A 84 8.71 5.78 13.50
N ILE A 85 9.00 6.22 14.74
CA ILE A 85 8.05 6.90 15.62
C ILE A 85 7.79 8.32 15.11
N VAL A 86 8.84 9.10 14.83
CA VAL A 86 8.72 10.49 14.33
C VAL A 86 7.95 10.53 13.00
N ALA A 87 8.25 9.60 12.11
CA ALA A 87 7.59 9.47 10.81
C ALA A 87 6.25 8.69 10.88
N ARG A 88 5.78 8.32 12.09
CA ARG A 88 4.46 7.71 12.35
C ARG A 88 4.18 6.50 11.48
N TRP A 89 5.16 5.60 11.36
CA TRP A 89 5.06 4.44 10.46
C TRP A 89 3.92 3.49 10.85
N ASP A 90 3.61 3.37 12.13
CA ASP A 90 2.52 2.54 12.63
C ASP A 90 1.16 3.10 12.21
N GLU A 91 0.90 4.39 12.43
CA GLU A 91 -0.38 5.02 12.04
C GLU A 91 -0.54 5.12 10.54
N ASN A 92 0.55 5.40 9.81
CA ASN A 92 0.52 5.39 8.35
C ASN A 92 0.24 3.99 7.78
N TYR A 93 0.74 2.94 8.45
CA TYR A 93 0.44 1.56 8.08
C TYR A 93 -1.02 1.24 8.35
N GLU A 94 -1.54 1.58 9.54
CA GLU A 94 -2.94 1.36 9.90
C GLU A 94 -3.89 2.11 8.95
N SER A 95 -3.63 3.39 8.70
CA SER A 95 -4.40 4.19 7.75
C SER A 95 -4.38 3.61 6.33
N ALA A 96 -3.23 3.08 5.88
CA ALA A 96 -3.16 2.37 4.61
C ALA A 96 -4.02 1.08 4.62
N ILE A 97 -3.98 0.29 5.68
CA ILE A 97 -4.81 -0.91 5.83
C ILE A 97 -6.30 -0.58 5.81
N ASP A 98 -6.72 0.48 6.50
CA ASP A 98 -8.12 0.91 6.51
C ASP A 98 -8.58 1.39 5.13
N SER A 99 -7.71 2.12 4.42
CA SER A 99 -7.97 2.56 3.06
C SER A 99 -8.08 1.37 2.08
N ILE A 100 -7.25 0.34 2.24
CA ILE A 100 -7.36 -0.93 1.48
C ILE A 100 -8.72 -1.57 1.73
N ARG A 101 -9.13 -1.73 3.00
CA ARG A 101 -10.40 -2.37 3.36
C ARG A 101 -11.59 -1.62 2.77
N ALA A 102 -11.62 -0.30 2.96
CA ALA A 102 -12.70 0.55 2.47
C ALA A 102 -12.80 0.54 0.95
N ASN A 103 -11.69 0.75 0.24
CA ASN A 103 -11.67 0.76 -1.22
C ASN A 103 -11.92 -0.62 -1.83
N THR A 104 -11.51 -1.71 -1.16
CA THR A 104 -11.86 -3.07 -1.61
C THR A 104 -13.36 -3.33 -1.47
N ALA A 105 -13.98 -2.89 -0.37
CA ALA A 105 -15.43 -2.99 -0.18
C ALA A 105 -16.19 -2.17 -1.23
N LEU A 106 -15.75 -0.92 -1.49
CA LEU A 106 -16.31 -0.07 -2.53
C LEU A 106 -16.15 -0.70 -3.92
N PHE A 107 -14.95 -1.20 -4.26
CA PHE A 107 -14.71 -1.90 -5.52
C PHE A 107 -15.70 -3.05 -5.73
N ASN A 108 -15.85 -3.93 -4.73
CA ASN A 108 -16.77 -5.06 -4.82
C ASN A 108 -18.23 -4.61 -4.98
N ARG A 109 -18.63 -3.57 -4.25
CA ARG A 109 -20.00 -3.02 -4.33
C ARG A 109 -20.26 -2.40 -5.70
N TRP A 110 -19.37 -1.54 -6.18
CA TRP A 110 -19.48 -0.89 -7.48
C TRP A 110 -19.49 -1.89 -8.63
N LYS A 111 -18.59 -2.87 -8.58
CA LYS A 111 -18.53 -3.96 -9.55
C LYS A 111 -19.83 -4.77 -9.55
N TRP A 112 -20.34 -5.12 -8.36
CA TRP A 112 -21.60 -5.85 -8.25
C TRP A 112 -22.78 -5.08 -8.85
N LEU A 113 -22.88 -3.77 -8.58
CA LEU A 113 -23.91 -2.90 -9.15
C LEU A 113 -23.82 -2.82 -10.68
N ALA A 114 -22.61 -2.70 -11.22
CA ALA A 114 -22.38 -2.68 -12.67
C ALA A 114 -22.74 -4.02 -13.34
N ASP A 115 -22.35 -5.14 -12.73
CA ASP A 115 -22.50 -6.48 -13.30
C ASP A 115 -23.95 -7.01 -13.21
N HIS A 116 -24.69 -6.69 -12.13
CA HIS A 116 -26.00 -7.29 -11.86
C HIS A 116 -27.19 -6.36 -12.11
N SER A 117 -27.00 -5.04 -12.06
CA SER A 117 -28.04 -4.05 -12.31
C SER A 117 -29.39 -4.35 -11.62
N PRO A 118 -29.43 -4.39 -10.27
CA PRO A 118 -30.63 -4.77 -9.54
C PRO A 118 -31.78 -3.79 -9.79
N SER A 119 -33.03 -4.21 -9.54
CA SER A 119 -34.21 -3.38 -9.75
C SER A 119 -34.21 -2.09 -8.91
N ASN A 120 -33.52 -2.08 -7.77
CA ASN A 120 -33.33 -0.92 -6.89
C ASN A 120 -31.96 -0.23 -7.06
N ILE A 121 -31.31 -0.38 -8.23
CA ILE A 121 -29.96 0.16 -8.50
C ILE A 121 -29.82 1.64 -8.17
N GLU A 122 -30.84 2.48 -8.37
CA GLU A 122 -30.76 3.91 -8.09
C GLU A 122 -30.60 4.20 -6.59
N GLU A 123 -31.25 3.42 -5.73
CA GLU A 123 -31.10 3.55 -4.28
C GLU A 123 -29.73 3.07 -3.83
N GLU A 124 -29.28 1.91 -4.33
CA GLU A 124 -27.98 1.34 -3.98
C GLU A 124 -26.81 2.16 -4.53
N TYR A 125 -26.96 2.76 -5.71
CA TYR A 125 -26.01 3.70 -6.28
C TYR A 125 -25.85 4.93 -5.37
N LYS A 126 -26.95 5.51 -4.87
CA LYS A 126 -26.88 6.67 -3.97
C LYS A 126 -26.13 6.33 -2.68
N LYS A 127 -26.44 5.19 -2.06
CA LYS A 127 -25.73 4.72 -0.86
C LYS A 127 -24.23 4.50 -1.13
N ALA A 128 -23.90 3.82 -2.22
CA ALA A 128 -22.51 3.56 -2.61
C ALA A 128 -21.76 4.87 -2.90
N LYS A 129 -22.42 5.84 -3.53
CA LYS A 129 -21.86 7.16 -3.83
C LYS A 129 -21.54 7.94 -2.57
N GLU A 130 -22.47 8.01 -1.62
CA GLU A 130 -22.24 8.66 -0.34
C GLU A 130 -21.09 8.02 0.45
N GLU A 131 -20.98 6.68 0.42
CA GLU A 131 -19.84 5.97 1.01
C GLU A 131 -18.53 6.30 0.31
N ASN A 132 -18.54 6.33 -1.02
CA ASN A 132 -17.37 6.67 -1.83
C ASN A 132 -16.88 8.10 -1.56
N GLU A 133 -17.77 9.08 -1.56
CA GLU A 133 -17.43 10.49 -1.27
C GLU A 133 -16.83 10.65 0.15
N ARG A 134 -17.38 9.95 1.15
CA ARG A 134 -16.81 9.93 2.50
C ARG A 134 -15.42 9.31 2.54
N GLN A 135 -15.17 8.28 1.74
CA GLN A 135 -13.86 7.64 1.68
C GLN A 135 -12.85 8.50 0.91
N GLU A 136 -13.24 9.09 -0.21
CA GLU A 136 -12.39 10.00 -0.99
C GLU A 136 -11.88 11.16 -0.13
N PHE A 137 -12.73 11.73 0.73
CA PHE A 137 -12.29 12.77 1.66
C PHE A 137 -11.18 12.30 2.61
N LYS A 138 -11.22 11.05 3.07
CA LYS A 138 -10.16 10.45 3.90
C LYS A 138 -8.89 10.19 3.10
N ASP A 139 -9.02 9.66 1.89
CA ASP A 139 -7.90 9.30 1.03
C ASP A 139 -7.14 10.53 0.52
N ILE A 140 -7.84 11.65 0.25
CA ILE A 140 -7.23 12.94 -0.12
C ILE A 140 -6.28 13.43 0.97
N ALA A 141 -6.61 13.22 2.25
CA ALA A 141 -5.76 13.62 3.36
C ALA A 141 -4.43 12.84 3.42
N GLN A 142 -4.29 11.73 2.69
CA GLN A 142 -3.12 10.85 2.70
C GLN A 142 -2.02 11.26 1.69
N SER A 143 -2.11 12.43 1.05
CA SER A 143 -1.09 12.98 0.14
C SER A 143 -0.66 11.99 -0.96
N ILE A 144 -1.60 11.63 -1.85
CA ILE A 144 -1.33 10.73 -2.98
C ILE A 144 -0.54 11.48 -4.06
N THR A 145 0.66 10.99 -4.38
CA THR A 145 1.54 11.58 -5.39
C THR A 145 1.10 11.24 -6.82
N ASP A 146 1.47 12.06 -7.80
CA ASP A 146 1.16 11.75 -9.21
C ASP A 146 1.82 10.45 -9.69
N LYS A 147 2.98 10.12 -9.13
CA LYS A 147 3.66 8.84 -9.32
C LYS A 147 2.77 7.67 -8.90
N GLU A 148 2.11 7.79 -7.75
CA GLU A 148 1.16 6.78 -7.25
C GLU A 148 -0.13 6.76 -8.05
N LYS A 149 -0.63 7.90 -8.53
CA LYS A 149 -1.80 7.93 -9.43
C LYS A 149 -1.51 7.18 -10.74
N ARG A 150 -0.35 7.41 -11.35
CA ARG A 150 0.08 6.67 -12.55
C ARG A 150 0.18 5.17 -12.28
N TYR A 151 0.73 4.79 -11.12
CA TYR A 151 0.76 3.39 -10.69
C TYR A 151 -0.64 2.80 -10.51
N ALA A 152 -1.59 3.51 -9.89
CA ALA A 152 -2.97 3.08 -9.78
C ALA A 152 -3.63 2.89 -11.15
N THR A 153 -3.48 3.88 -12.04
CA THR A 153 -3.97 3.82 -13.41
C THR A 153 -3.37 2.61 -14.14
N HIS A 154 -2.07 2.36 -13.99
CA HIS A 154 -1.40 1.21 -14.58
C HIS A 154 -2.05 -0.11 -14.19
N GLU A 155 -2.17 -0.35 -12.88
CA GLU A 155 -2.69 -1.61 -12.33
C GLU A 155 -4.17 -1.78 -12.66
N ALA A 156 -4.95 -0.70 -12.64
CA ALA A 156 -6.36 -0.73 -13.03
C ALA A 156 -6.53 -1.02 -14.52
N LEU A 157 -5.77 -0.37 -15.43
CA LEU A 157 -5.81 -0.68 -16.86
C LEU A 157 -5.48 -2.15 -17.13
N MET A 158 -4.47 -2.69 -16.44
CA MET A 158 -4.09 -4.11 -16.55
C MET A 158 -5.22 -5.04 -16.08
N TYR A 159 -5.82 -4.76 -14.92
CA TYR A 159 -6.90 -5.59 -14.36
C TYR A 159 -8.17 -5.57 -15.20
N PHE A 160 -8.62 -4.37 -15.61
CA PHE A 160 -9.82 -4.19 -16.42
C PHE A 160 -9.60 -4.44 -17.93
N LYS A 161 -8.36 -4.73 -18.34
CA LYS A 161 -7.96 -4.93 -19.74
C LYS A 161 -8.33 -3.73 -20.63
N GLN A 162 -8.19 -2.52 -20.08
CA GLN A 162 -8.51 -1.27 -20.76
C GLN A 162 -7.26 -0.64 -21.37
N THR A 163 -7.44 0.13 -22.44
CA THR A 163 -6.35 0.83 -23.11
C THR A 163 -6.04 2.15 -22.42
N CYS A 164 -4.75 2.47 -22.27
CA CYS A 164 -4.35 3.79 -21.80
C CYS A 164 -4.81 4.88 -22.77
N HIS A 165 -5.36 5.98 -22.25
CA HIS A 165 -5.79 7.10 -23.09
C HIS A 165 -4.63 7.78 -23.84
N ILE A 166 -3.40 7.73 -23.31
CA ILE A 166 -2.19 8.32 -23.92
C ILE A 166 -1.50 7.33 -24.86
N CYS A 167 -0.97 6.21 -24.35
CA CYS A 167 -0.16 5.30 -25.17
C CYS A 167 -0.98 4.27 -25.95
N LYS A 168 -2.30 4.18 -25.75
CA LYS A 168 -3.22 3.24 -26.42
C LYS A 168 -2.90 1.75 -26.23
N LEU A 169 -1.97 1.42 -25.34
CA LEU A 169 -1.62 0.04 -24.98
C LEU A 169 -2.37 -0.41 -23.73
N VAL A 170 -2.66 -1.71 -23.64
CA VAL A 170 -3.07 -2.39 -22.40
C VAL A 170 -1.79 -2.89 -21.72
N PRO A 171 -1.49 -2.49 -20.48
CA PRO A 171 -0.31 -2.98 -19.80
C PRO A 171 -0.38 -4.49 -19.54
N SER A 172 0.75 -5.19 -19.67
CA SER A 172 0.85 -6.65 -19.49
C SER A 172 1.73 -7.07 -18.31
N THR A 173 2.48 -6.14 -17.72
CA THR A 173 3.36 -6.40 -16.57
C THR A 173 3.30 -5.23 -15.61
N SER A 174 3.32 -5.44 -14.30
CA SER A 174 3.38 -4.39 -13.26
C SER A 174 4.69 -3.57 -13.22
N LYS A 175 5.52 -3.63 -14.28
CA LYS A 175 6.77 -2.87 -14.37
C LYS A 175 6.50 -1.47 -14.92
N PRO A 176 7.24 -0.44 -14.45
CA PRO A 176 7.14 0.91 -15.00
C PRO A 176 7.45 0.94 -16.50
N THR A 177 6.80 1.87 -17.21
CA THR A 177 7.02 2.16 -18.63
C THR A 177 7.18 3.67 -18.83
N PRO A 178 7.75 4.15 -19.95
CA PRO A 178 7.98 5.60 -20.13
C PRO A 178 6.70 6.44 -20.38
N CYS A 179 5.49 5.85 -20.31
CA CYS A 179 4.25 6.56 -20.54
C CYS A 179 3.88 7.47 -19.34
N ASP A 180 3.70 8.77 -19.57
CA ASP A 180 3.32 9.71 -18.50
C ASP A 180 1.87 9.54 -17.99
N GLY A 181 1.02 8.83 -18.73
CA GLY A 181 -0.36 8.58 -18.35
C GLY A 181 -0.56 7.37 -17.44
N CYS A 182 0.21 6.31 -17.65
CA CYS A 182 0.04 5.05 -16.91
C CYS A 182 1.33 4.34 -16.55
N GLY A 183 2.50 4.79 -16.99
CA GLY A 183 3.72 3.99 -16.93
C GLY A 183 4.80 4.53 -16.02
N ASN A 184 4.91 5.86 -15.96
CA ASN A 184 6.07 6.55 -15.41
C ASN A 184 5.96 6.67 -13.87
N PHE A 185 6.13 5.54 -13.17
CA PHE A 185 5.99 5.38 -11.71
C PHE A 185 7.05 4.48 -11.03
#